data_AF-A0A7W1GJC0-F1
#
_entry.id   AF-A0A7W1GJC0-F1
#
_cell.length_a   1.000
_cell.length_b   1.000
_cell.length_c   1.000
_cell.angle_alpha   90.00
_cell.angle_beta   90.00
_cell.angle_gamma   90.00
#
_symmetry.space_group_name_H-M   'P 1'
#
loop_
_entity.id
_entity.type
_entity.pdbx_description
1 polymer ?
#
loop_
_entity_poly.entity_id
_entity_poly.type
_entity_poly.pdbx_seq_one_letter_code
_entity_poly.pdbx_strand_id
1 'polypeptide(L)'
;MMWKEMMNDAVTSGDQQEPNTVSFMCAECEQKINSATNNTTTRGGTAVCLECITAYYVACVGCEQFIPQDETQTRTALVLCTECYANPPDVAGAGSLDQSGIESLIVEYTALHAEEKRTVARLEEIKELLKDVAATQPRVSGAVTLRAGDQAVKCSFRTTLKCDAEAIEKLEQTLDQSEFGELFDRKVTYSPHKERVQEFLSSTDGAHEESRELLRAAVREAETATLTIVPVRKK
;
A
#
# COMPACT_ATOMS: atom_id res chain seq x y z
N MET A 1 -76.43 -55.30 6.19
CA MET A 1 -77.75 -54.68 6.45
C MET A 1 -77.85 -54.41 7.92
N MET A 2 -78.39 -53.23 8.25
CA MET A 2 -79.02 -52.88 9.52
C MET A 2 -78.07 -52.74 10.72
N TRP A 3 -77.62 -51.52 11.01
CA TRP A 3 -78.37 -50.48 11.78
C TRP A 3 -78.29 -50.81 13.28
N LYS A 4 -78.19 -49.91 14.24
CA LYS A 4 -78.04 -48.45 14.41
C LYS A 4 -78.26 -48.29 15.94
N GLU A 5 -77.92 -47.14 16.49
CA GLU A 5 -78.42 -46.69 17.81
C GLU A 5 -77.85 -47.36 19.06
N MET A 6 -76.70 -46.85 19.51
CA MET A 6 -76.64 -46.30 20.87
C MET A 6 -76.04 -44.89 20.79
N MET A 7 -76.88 -43.94 20.39
CA MET A 7 -76.75 -42.56 20.83
C MET A 7 -77.15 -42.53 22.30
N ASN A 8 -76.29 -41.98 23.15
CA ASN A 8 -76.78 -41.24 24.29
C ASN A 8 -75.93 -39.98 24.45
N ASP A 9 -76.66 -38.90 24.63
CA ASP A 9 -76.24 -37.52 24.54
C ASP A 9 -75.24 -37.13 25.62
N ALA A 10 -74.24 -36.34 25.23
CA ALA A 10 -73.61 -35.34 26.10
C ALA A 10 -72.96 -34.26 25.22
N VAL A 11 -73.80 -33.44 24.58
CA VAL A 11 -73.41 -32.07 24.21
C VAL A 11 -73.68 -31.21 25.43
N THR A 12 -72.63 -30.80 26.14
CA THR A 12 -72.60 -29.55 26.89
C THR A 12 -71.15 -29.07 27.02
N SER A 13 -70.86 -28.00 26.28
CA SER A 13 -70.06 -26.85 26.71
C SER A 13 -68.79 -27.11 27.53
N GLY A 14 -67.62 -26.94 26.90
CA GLY A 14 -66.35 -26.81 27.59
C GLY A 14 -65.33 -26.19 26.66
N ASP A 15 -65.23 -24.86 26.71
CA ASP A 15 -64.14 -23.99 26.30
C ASP A 15 -63.13 -24.55 25.28
N GLN A 16 -63.23 -24.08 24.03
CA GLN A 16 -62.05 -23.92 23.20
C GLN A 16 -61.11 -22.97 23.95
N GLN A 17 -60.14 -23.51 24.68
CA GLN A 17 -58.95 -22.76 25.03
C GLN A 17 -58.26 -22.37 23.71
N GLU A 18 -58.53 -21.15 23.24
CA GLU A 18 -57.64 -20.49 22.30
C GLU A 18 -56.21 -20.63 22.85
N PRO A 19 -55.24 -21.07 22.03
CA PRO A 19 -53.86 -21.07 22.47
C PRO A 19 -53.55 -19.65 22.94
N ASN A 20 -53.13 -19.48 24.19
CA ASN A 20 -52.72 -18.21 24.77
C ASN A 20 -51.67 -17.54 23.86
N THR A 21 -52.13 -16.78 22.86
CA THR A 21 -51.28 -15.96 22.00
C THR A 21 -50.91 -14.76 22.83
N VAL A 22 -49.72 -14.80 23.43
CA VAL A 22 -49.13 -13.63 24.06
C VAL A 22 -48.86 -12.62 22.93
N SER A 23 -49.70 -11.59 22.86
CA SER A 23 -49.54 -10.47 21.95
C SER A 23 -48.44 -9.56 22.49
N PHE A 24 -47.40 -9.35 21.70
CA PHE A 24 -46.38 -8.33 21.96
C PHE A 24 -46.66 -7.10 21.10
N MET A 25 -46.04 -5.96 21.44
CA MET A 25 -46.03 -4.77 20.58
C MET A 25 -44.68 -4.71 19.88
N CYS A 26 -44.68 -4.46 18.57
CA CYS A 26 -43.45 -4.22 17.82
C CYS A 26 -42.79 -2.96 18.36
N ALA A 27 -41.51 -3.03 18.73
CA ALA A 27 -40.78 -1.89 19.27
C ALA A 27 -40.59 -0.73 18.27
N GLU A 28 -40.72 -0.99 16.97
CA GLU A 28 -40.50 0.01 15.91
C GLU A 28 -41.79 0.68 15.44
N CYS A 29 -42.81 -0.11 15.10
CA CYS A 29 -44.05 0.40 14.50
C CYS A 29 -45.26 0.38 15.44
N GLU A 30 -45.06 -0.06 16.69
CA GLU A 30 -46.10 -0.19 17.73
C GLU A 30 -47.32 -1.05 17.30
N GLN A 31 -47.20 -1.85 16.24
CA GLN A 31 -48.25 -2.77 15.85
C GLN A 31 -48.23 -4.03 16.73
N LYS A 32 -49.41 -4.60 16.98
CA LYS A 32 -49.54 -5.88 17.67
C LYS A 32 -48.91 -6.99 16.84
N ILE A 33 -48.03 -7.76 17.46
CA ILE A 33 -47.32 -8.89 16.87
C ILE A 33 -47.60 -10.16 17.68
N ASN A 34 -47.77 -11.27 16.97
CA ASN A 34 -47.99 -12.58 17.55
C ASN A 34 -46.67 -13.36 17.59
N SER A 35 -46.33 -13.90 18.76
CA SER A 35 -45.10 -14.66 19.01
C SER A 35 -44.93 -15.93 18.17
N ALA A 36 -46.01 -16.43 17.57
CA ALA A 36 -46.00 -17.69 16.85
C ALA A 36 -45.64 -17.57 15.36
N THR A 37 -45.76 -16.39 14.74
CA THR A 37 -45.71 -16.31 13.27
C THR A 37 -44.97 -15.12 12.67
N ASN A 38 -44.98 -13.93 13.31
CA ASN A 38 -44.57 -12.70 12.61
C ASN A 38 -43.63 -11.79 13.43
N ASN A 39 -42.82 -12.35 14.33
CA ASN A 39 -41.83 -11.56 15.05
C ASN A 39 -40.46 -12.26 15.18
N THR A 40 -39.46 -11.45 15.50
CA THR A 40 -38.16 -11.92 15.98
C THR A 40 -37.71 -11.05 17.15
N THR A 41 -36.65 -11.45 17.82
CA THR A 41 -36.03 -10.69 18.90
C THR A 41 -34.69 -10.11 18.46
N THR A 42 -34.51 -8.81 18.66
CA THR A 42 -33.25 -8.12 18.38
C THR A 42 -32.22 -8.37 19.49
N ARG A 43 -31.00 -7.89 19.26
CA ARG A 43 -29.99 -7.75 20.30
C ARG A 43 -30.52 -6.84 21.43
N GLY A 44 -30.76 -7.42 22.61
CA GLY A 44 -31.40 -6.74 23.74
C GLY A 44 -32.80 -7.25 24.08
N GLY A 45 -33.33 -8.20 23.29
CA GLY A 45 -34.56 -8.93 23.61
C GLY A 45 -35.85 -8.19 23.26
N THR A 46 -35.80 -7.10 22.48
CA THR A 46 -37.01 -6.41 22.03
C THR A 46 -37.64 -7.17 20.87
N ALA A 47 -38.97 -7.29 20.90
CA ALA A 47 -39.73 -7.97 19.85
C ALA A 47 -40.03 -6.99 18.70
N VAL A 48 -39.68 -7.38 17.48
CA VAL A 48 -39.85 -6.57 16.27
C VAL A 48 -40.55 -7.39 15.19
N CYS A 49 -41.45 -6.78 14.41
CA CYS A 49 -42.12 -7.45 13.30
C CYS A 49 -41.14 -7.69 12.14
N LEU A 50 -41.43 -8.68 11.29
CA LEU A 50 -40.57 -9.04 10.15
C LEU A 50 -40.38 -7.89 9.15
N GLU A 51 -41.38 -7.04 8.96
CA GLU A 51 -41.29 -5.86 8.09
C GLU A 51 -40.24 -4.86 8.60
N CYS A 52 -40.32 -4.51 9.89
CA CYS A 52 -39.37 -3.60 10.52
C CYS A 52 -37.96 -4.19 10.62
N ILE A 53 -37.82 -5.50 10.80
CA ILE A 53 -36.51 -6.17 10.73
C ILE A 53 -35.86 -5.98 9.37
N THR A 54 -36.63 -6.20 8.29
CA THR A 54 -36.10 -6.07 6.93
C THR A 54 -35.76 -4.61 6.60
N ALA A 55 -36.52 -3.65 7.15
CA ALA A 55 -36.32 -2.24 6.91
C ALA A 55 -35.14 -1.64 7.68
N TYR A 56 -34.96 -2.01 8.96
CA TYR A 56 -34.11 -1.27 9.88
C TYR A 56 -32.96 -2.08 10.49
N TYR A 57 -32.98 -3.41 10.35
CA TYR A 57 -32.01 -4.29 10.99
C TYR A 57 -31.21 -5.10 9.98
N VAL A 58 -30.07 -5.61 10.43
CA VAL A 58 -29.24 -6.56 9.70
C VAL A 58 -28.65 -7.58 10.68
N ALA A 59 -28.45 -8.81 10.23
CA ALA A 59 -27.82 -9.83 11.05
C ALA A 59 -26.31 -9.57 11.17
N CYS A 60 -25.82 -9.52 12.41
CA CYS A 60 -24.38 -9.49 12.67
C CYS A 60 -23.76 -10.82 12.26
N VAL A 61 -22.74 -10.80 11.39
CA VAL A 61 -22.02 -12.02 10.97
C VAL A 61 -21.35 -12.73 12.14
N GLY A 62 -21.00 -11.99 13.20
CA GLY A 62 -20.24 -12.54 14.32
C GLY A 62 -21.06 -13.23 15.40
N CYS A 63 -22.25 -12.72 15.72
CA CYS A 63 -23.11 -13.28 16.78
C CYS A 63 -24.50 -13.68 16.30
N GLU A 64 -24.78 -13.53 15.00
CA GLU A 64 -26.05 -13.86 14.33
C GLU A 64 -27.28 -13.11 14.86
N GLN A 65 -27.10 -12.15 15.76
CA GLN A 65 -28.18 -11.31 16.27
C GLN A 65 -28.49 -10.16 15.30
N PHE A 66 -29.77 -9.80 15.21
CA PHE A 66 -30.21 -8.61 14.50
C PHE A 66 -29.81 -7.34 15.27
N ILE A 67 -29.13 -6.43 14.57
CA ILE A 67 -28.71 -5.11 15.07
C ILE A 67 -29.26 -4.01 14.15
N PRO A 68 -29.56 -2.82 14.68
CA PRO A 68 -29.93 -1.67 13.87
C PRO A 68 -28.85 -1.35 12.83
N GLN A 69 -29.25 -1.00 11.61
CA GLN A 69 -28.30 -0.74 10.51
C GLN A 69 -27.32 0.41 10.82
N ASP A 70 -27.75 1.42 11.56
CA ASP A 70 -26.96 2.57 11.99
C ASP A 70 -25.94 2.24 13.10
N GLU A 71 -26.09 1.11 13.78
CA GLU A 71 -25.14 0.59 14.78
C GLU A 71 -24.13 -0.41 14.19
N THR A 72 -24.16 -0.64 12.88
CA THR A 72 -23.29 -1.62 12.23
C THR A 72 -21.88 -1.08 11.98
N GLN A 73 -20.92 -2.00 12.00
CA GLN A 73 -19.53 -1.78 11.60
C GLN A 73 -19.18 -2.70 10.44
N THR A 74 -18.34 -2.25 9.52
CA THR A 74 -17.91 -3.05 8.36
C THR A 74 -16.42 -3.40 8.43
N ARG A 75 -16.09 -4.69 8.31
CA ARG A 75 -14.71 -5.19 8.20
C ARG A 75 -14.62 -6.19 7.05
N THR A 76 -13.81 -5.92 6.04
CA THR A 76 -13.61 -6.83 4.89
C THR A 76 -14.96 -7.27 4.28
N ALA A 77 -15.87 -6.31 4.07
CA ALA A 77 -17.25 -6.54 3.59
C ALA A 77 -18.19 -7.34 4.52
N LEU A 78 -17.77 -7.69 5.74
CA LEU A 78 -18.64 -8.30 6.76
C LEU A 78 -19.29 -7.21 7.62
N VAL A 79 -20.59 -7.38 7.89
CA VAL A 79 -21.38 -6.51 8.79
C VAL A 79 -21.36 -7.08 10.20
N LEU A 80 -20.85 -6.30 11.16
CA LEU A 80 -20.62 -6.72 12.54
C LEU A 80 -21.26 -5.72 13.51
N CYS A 81 -21.67 -6.19 14.68
CA CYS A 81 -21.96 -5.32 15.81
C CYS A 81 -20.66 -4.75 16.40
N THR A 82 -20.74 -3.65 17.15
CA THR A 82 -19.57 -3.00 17.78
C THR A 82 -18.70 -3.97 18.59
N GLU A 83 -19.32 -4.91 19.32
CA GLU A 83 -18.57 -5.89 20.12
C GLU A 83 -17.88 -6.95 19.27
N CYS A 84 -18.55 -7.49 18.24
CA CYS A 84 -17.92 -8.42 17.30
C CYS A 84 -16.92 -7.71 16.37
N TYR A 85 -16.99 -6.40 16.21
CA TYR A 85 -15.97 -5.64 15.50
C TYR A 85 -14.71 -5.48 16.37
N ALA A 86 -14.88 -5.15 17.65
CA ALA A 86 -13.78 -5.02 18.61
C ALA A 86 -13.13 -6.37 18.93
N ASN A 87 -13.94 -7.43 19.04
CA ASN A 87 -13.53 -8.80 19.26
C ASN A 87 -14.06 -9.67 18.11
N PRO A 88 -13.38 -9.66 16.95
CA PRO A 88 -13.79 -10.48 15.81
C PRO A 88 -13.91 -11.92 16.29
N PRO A 89 -15.08 -12.57 16.11
CA PRO A 89 -15.14 -14.01 16.28
C PRO A 89 -14.14 -14.64 15.32
N ASP A 90 -13.68 -15.85 15.65
CA ASP A 90 -13.12 -16.75 14.64
C ASP A 90 -14.26 -17.16 13.69
N VAL A 91 -14.75 -16.18 12.92
CA VAL A 91 -15.59 -16.42 11.76
C VAL A 91 -14.67 -17.10 10.76
N ALA A 92 -14.71 -18.44 10.79
CA ALA A 92 -14.17 -19.36 9.81
C ALA A 92 -14.86 -19.14 8.44
N GLY A 93 -14.73 -17.91 7.92
CA GLY A 93 -15.54 -17.35 6.84
C GLY A 93 -14.85 -16.18 6.12
N ALA A 94 -13.72 -15.66 6.59
CA ALA A 94 -12.65 -15.32 5.65
C ALA A 94 -12.13 -16.67 5.16
N GLY A 95 -12.73 -17.21 4.10
CA GLY A 95 -12.55 -18.60 3.68
C GLY A 95 -11.10 -19.00 3.85
N SER A 96 -10.82 -19.93 4.77
CA SER A 96 -9.48 -20.47 4.93
C SER A 96 -9.13 -21.03 3.56
N LEU A 97 -8.22 -20.36 2.84
CA LEU A 97 -7.73 -20.87 1.58
C LEU A 97 -7.27 -22.30 1.86
N ASP A 98 -7.85 -23.25 1.16
CA ASP A 98 -7.36 -24.60 1.24
C ASP A 98 -5.93 -24.65 0.69
N GLN A 99 -5.25 -25.75 0.93
CA GLN A 99 -3.86 -25.92 0.51
C GLN A 99 -3.68 -25.66 -1.00
N SER A 100 -4.68 -26.03 -1.82
CA SER A 100 -4.68 -25.79 -3.25
C SER A 100 -4.78 -24.30 -3.61
N GLY A 101 -5.63 -23.53 -2.93
CA GLY A 101 -5.74 -22.09 -3.10
C GLY A 101 -4.45 -21.36 -2.69
N ILE A 102 -3.82 -21.79 -1.61
CA ILE A 102 -2.52 -21.24 -1.17
C ILE A 102 -1.44 -21.53 -2.24
N GLU A 103 -1.37 -22.76 -2.74
CA GLU A 103 -0.42 -23.14 -3.79
C GLU A 103 -0.63 -22.34 -5.07
N SER A 104 -1.89 -22.13 -5.49
CA SER A 104 -2.21 -21.31 -6.65
C SER A 104 -1.75 -19.86 -6.49
N LEU A 105 -1.97 -19.26 -5.31
CA LEU A 105 -1.51 -17.89 -5.04
C LEU A 105 0.01 -17.77 -5.00
N ILE A 106 0.71 -18.78 -4.46
CA ILE A 106 2.18 -18.80 -4.46
C ILE A 106 2.70 -18.86 -5.91
N VAL A 107 2.10 -19.71 -6.76
CA VAL A 107 2.47 -19.80 -8.18
C VAL A 107 2.23 -18.46 -8.89
N GLU A 108 1.07 -17.83 -8.68
CA GLU A 108 0.77 -16.53 -9.30
C GLU A 108 1.71 -15.43 -8.80
N TYR A 109 1.91 -15.33 -7.48
CA TYR A 109 2.80 -14.35 -6.88
C TYR A 109 4.24 -14.47 -7.39
N THR A 110 4.76 -15.71 -7.47
CA THR A 110 6.12 -15.94 -7.98
C THR A 110 6.25 -15.62 -9.47
N ALA A 111 5.21 -15.87 -10.27
CA ALA A 111 5.17 -15.48 -11.68
C ALA A 111 5.16 -13.95 -11.85
N LEU A 112 4.33 -13.24 -11.09
CA LEU A 112 4.28 -11.76 -11.12
C LEU A 112 5.60 -11.14 -10.69
N HIS A 113 6.24 -11.68 -9.65
CA HIS A 113 7.55 -11.19 -9.20
C HIS A 113 8.66 -11.46 -10.24
N ALA A 114 8.57 -12.55 -11.00
CA ALA A 114 9.47 -12.80 -12.13
C ALA A 114 9.23 -11.80 -13.30
N GLU A 115 7.98 -11.43 -13.55
CA GLU A 115 7.62 -10.41 -14.53
C GLU A 115 8.07 -9.00 -14.12
N GLU A 116 7.89 -8.63 -12.85
CA GLU A 116 8.40 -7.37 -12.28
C GLU A 116 9.91 -7.26 -12.51
N LYS A 117 10.67 -8.30 -12.15
CA LYS A 117 12.12 -8.33 -12.37
C LYS A 117 12.51 -8.14 -13.84
N ARG A 118 11.80 -8.80 -14.76
CA ARG A 118 12.05 -8.64 -16.21
C ARG A 118 11.76 -7.22 -16.67
N THR A 119 10.66 -6.62 -16.20
CA THR A 119 10.26 -5.26 -16.56
C THR A 119 11.26 -4.23 -16.02
N VAL A 120 11.71 -4.38 -14.77
CA VAL A 120 12.73 -3.52 -14.16
C VAL A 120 14.06 -3.65 -14.91
N ALA A 121 14.50 -4.87 -15.25
CA ALA A 121 15.71 -5.08 -16.02
C ALA A 121 15.63 -4.39 -17.40
N ARG A 122 14.49 -4.53 -18.09
CA ARG A 122 14.26 -3.88 -19.38
C ARG A 122 14.23 -2.35 -19.27
N LEU A 123 13.66 -1.81 -18.19
CA LEU A 123 13.65 -0.38 -17.94
C LEU A 123 15.06 0.18 -17.74
N GLU A 124 15.90 -0.51 -16.97
CA GLU A 124 17.30 -0.10 -16.76
C GLU A 124 18.12 -0.20 -18.06
N GLU A 125 17.90 -1.22 -18.89
CA GLU A 125 18.53 -1.30 -20.23
C GLU A 125 18.14 -0.11 -21.11
N ILE A 126 16.84 0.22 -21.19
CA ILE A 126 16.36 1.37 -21.97
C ILE A 126 16.92 2.69 -21.41
N LYS A 127 17.02 2.81 -20.09
CA LYS A 127 17.58 3.98 -19.41
C LYS A 127 19.05 4.19 -19.78
N GLU A 128 19.87 3.14 -19.82
CA GLU A 128 21.26 3.26 -20.27
C GLU A 128 21.33 3.63 -21.76
N LEU A 129 20.53 3.02 -22.63
CA LEU A 129 20.45 3.40 -24.04
C LEU A 129 20.05 4.88 -24.24
N LEU A 130 19.09 5.38 -23.45
CA LEU A 130 18.69 6.79 -23.49
C LEU A 130 19.80 7.74 -23.02
N LYS A 131 20.60 7.32 -22.03
CA LYS A 131 21.78 8.08 -21.59
C LYS A 131 22.84 8.13 -22.67
N ASP A 132 23.12 7.01 -23.34
CA ASP A 132 24.07 6.93 -24.44
C ASP A 132 23.64 7.84 -25.60
N VAL A 133 22.36 7.78 -25.99
CA VAL A 133 21.79 8.69 -27.00
C VAL A 133 21.92 10.14 -26.55
N ALA A 134 21.56 10.47 -25.31
CA ALA A 134 21.68 11.84 -24.79
C ALA A 134 23.13 12.33 -24.76
N ALA A 135 24.11 11.47 -24.51
CA ALA A 135 25.53 11.83 -24.47
C ALA A 135 26.05 12.29 -25.84
N THR A 136 25.45 11.81 -26.94
CA THR A 136 25.80 12.23 -28.31
C THR A 136 25.18 13.56 -28.75
N GLN A 137 24.27 14.13 -27.95
CA GLN A 137 23.54 15.33 -28.33
C GLN A 137 24.12 16.62 -27.73
N PRO A 138 23.92 17.77 -28.40
CA PRO A 138 24.27 19.08 -27.84
C PRO A 138 23.57 19.31 -26.50
N ARG A 139 24.34 19.72 -25.50
CA ARG A 139 23.87 19.92 -24.13
C ARG A 139 23.53 21.40 -23.90
N VAL A 140 22.39 21.66 -23.26
CA VAL A 140 22.01 23.01 -22.80
C VAL A 140 22.00 22.98 -21.27
N SER A 141 22.85 23.80 -20.66
CA SER A 141 23.02 23.85 -19.20
C SER A 141 23.27 22.47 -18.56
N GLY A 142 24.10 21.65 -19.21
CA GLY A 142 24.45 20.30 -18.73
C GLY A 142 23.33 19.27 -18.87
N ALA A 143 22.29 19.51 -19.67
CA ALA A 143 21.20 18.57 -19.88
C ALA A 143 20.76 18.47 -21.35
N VAL A 144 20.10 17.35 -21.67
CA VAL A 144 19.49 17.06 -22.97
C VAL A 144 18.04 16.63 -22.72
N THR A 145 17.10 17.10 -23.54
CA THR A 145 15.70 16.65 -23.48
C THR A 145 15.38 15.85 -24.74
N LEU A 146 15.13 14.55 -24.56
CA LEU A 146 14.67 13.64 -25.60
C LEU A 146 13.14 13.65 -25.63
N ARG A 147 12.54 13.75 -26.82
CA ARG A 147 11.08 13.83 -26.99
C ARG A 147 10.58 12.77 -27.97
N ALA A 148 9.42 12.20 -27.67
CA ALA A 148 8.69 11.30 -28.55
C ALA A 148 7.18 11.54 -28.36
N GLY A 149 6.51 12.12 -29.37
CA GLY A 149 5.10 12.47 -29.28
C GLY A 149 4.81 13.45 -28.14
N ASP A 150 3.90 13.06 -27.25
CA ASP A 150 3.52 13.80 -26.03
C ASP A 150 4.35 13.40 -24.79
N GLN A 151 5.43 12.64 -24.98
CA GLN A 151 6.34 12.23 -23.92
C GLN A 151 7.70 12.89 -24.06
N ALA A 152 8.34 13.17 -22.92
CA ALA A 152 9.69 13.72 -22.89
C ALA A 152 10.46 13.19 -21.68
N VAL A 153 11.76 12.97 -21.88
CA VAL A 153 12.70 12.60 -20.82
C VAL A 153 13.87 13.56 -20.86
N LYS A 154 14.26 14.10 -19.70
CA LYS A 154 15.43 14.93 -19.54
C LYS A 154 16.57 14.09 -18.98
N CYS A 155 17.69 14.06 -19.68
CA CYS A 155 18.95 13.52 -19.20
C CYS A 155 19.81 14.68 -18.68
N SER A 156 20.13 14.71 -17.40
CA SER A 156 21.00 15.71 -16.78
C SER A 156 22.35 15.09 -16.47
N PHE A 157 23.43 15.78 -16.79
CA PHE A 157 24.80 15.34 -16.58
C PHE A 157 25.40 16.16 -15.44
N ARG A 158 26.00 15.47 -14.46
CA ARG A 158 26.69 16.09 -13.33
C ARG A 158 28.11 15.54 -13.21
N THR A 159 29.09 16.43 -13.28
CA THR A 159 30.49 16.08 -13.05
C THR A 159 30.83 16.20 -11.57
N THR A 160 31.24 15.09 -10.98
CA THR A 160 31.73 14.99 -9.59
C THR A 160 33.19 14.54 -9.61
N LEU A 161 33.98 14.98 -8.63
CA LEU A 161 35.32 14.46 -8.42
C LEU A 161 35.23 13.20 -7.58
N LYS A 162 35.79 12.09 -8.09
CA LYS A 162 35.99 10.86 -7.33
C LYS A 162 37.43 10.79 -6.86
N CYS A 163 37.59 10.35 -5.63
CA CYS A 163 38.88 10.25 -4.97
C CYS A 163 39.31 8.80 -4.82
N ASP A 164 40.59 8.55 -5.09
CA ASP A 164 41.28 7.34 -4.66
C ASP A 164 41.79 7.57 -3.23
N ALA A 165 41.31 6.77 -2.28
CA ALA A 165 41.61 6.95 -0.86
C ALA A 165 43.11 6.79 -0.56
N GLU A 166 43.77 5.80 -1.18
CA GLU A 166 45.20 5.52 -0.96
C GLU A 166 46.08 6.63 -1.55
N ALA A 167 45.67 7.17 -2.70
CA ALA A 167 46.37 8.29 -3.32
C ALA A 167 46.17 9.61 -2.54
N ILE A 168 44.99 9.82 -1.95
CA ILE A 168 44.74 10.99 -1.11
C ILE A 168 45.52 10.93 0.21
N GLU A 169 45.67 9.76 0.83
CA GLU A 169 46.50 9.63 2.03
C GLU A 169 47.97 10.01 1.77
N LYS A 170 48.51 9.68 0.59
CA LYS A 170 49.85 10.13 0.18
C LYS A 170 49.89 11.64 -0.02
N LEU A 171 48.84 12.21 -0.62
CA LEU A 171 48.73 13.66 -0.82
C LEU A 171 48.65 14.42 0.52
N GLU A 172 47.98 13.87 1.54
CA GLU A 172 47.94 14.43 2.91
C GLU A 172 49.33 14.46 3.56
N GLN A 173 50.26 13.58 3.16
CA GLN A 173 51.65 13.56 3.65
C GLN A 173 52.54 14.57 2.93
N THR A 174 52.19 14.94 1.70
CA THR A 174 52.97 15.88 0.86
C THR A 174 52.50 17.33 1.06
N LEU A 175 51.21 17.54 1.33
CA LEU A 175 50.65 18.86 1.65
C LEU A 175 50.65 19.11 3.15
N ASP A 176 50.82 20.37 3.54
CA ASP A 176 50.60 20.76 4.92
C ASP A 176 49.12 20.58 5.30
N GLN A 177 48.83 20.26 6.57
CA GLN A 177 47.46 19.98 7.04
C GLN A 177 46.47 21.11 6.74
N SER A 178 46.95 22.36 6.74
CA SER A 178 46.13 23.53 6.40
C SER A 178 45.74 23.52 4.92
N GLU A 179 46.70 23.29 4.03
CA GLU A 179 46.48 23.24 2.57
C GLU A 179 45.61 22.05 2.18
N PHE A 180 45.82 20.90 2.81
CA PHE A 180 44.99 19.73 2.59
C PHE A 180 43.53 19.97 3.01
N GLY A 181 43.31 20.62 4.16
CA GLY A 181 41.98 20.98 4.66
C GLY A 181 41.21 21.99 3.78
N GLU A 182 41.92 22.79 2.99
CA GLU A 182 41.30 23.68 2.00
C GLU A 182 40.79 22.92 0.77
N LEU A 183 41.43 21.80 0.42
CA LEU A 183 41.09 20.98 -0.73
C LEU A 183 40.08 19.88 -0.41
N PHE A 184 40.07 19.37 0.82
CA PHE A 184 39.26 18.22 1.22
C PHE A 184 38.62 18.38 2.61
N ASP A 185 37.35 17.96 2.69
CA ASP A 185 36.73 17.68 3.98
C ASP A 185 37.09 16.25 4.44
N ARG A 186 37.60 16.14 5.67
CA ARG A 186 37.81 14.85 6.33
C ARG A 186 36.50 14.36 6.95
N LYS A 187 35.83 13.43 6.28
CA LYS A 187 34.66 12.68 6.83
C LYS A 187 35.09 11.22 7.07
N VAL A 188 34.14 10.28 7.02
CA VAL A 188 34.43 8.84 6.95
C VAL A 188 35.22 8.49 5.68
N THR A 189 35.11 9.33 4.64
CA THR A 189 35.91 9.34 3.41
C THR A 189 36.32 10.78 3.08
N TYR A 190 37.33 10.97 2.24
CA TYR A 190 37.74 12.31 1.77
C TYR A 190 36.75 12.85 0.75
N SER A 191 36.22 14.05 1.01
CA SER A 191 35.30 14.74 0.09
C SER A 191 35.98 15.96 -0.52
N PRO A 192 36.22 16.00 -1.84
CA PRO A 192 36.92 17.11 -2.49
C PRO A 192 36.05 18.36 -2.62
N HIS A 193 36.64 19.52 -2.34
CA HIS A 193 36.06 20.81 -2.68
C HIS A 193 36.32 21.10 -4.16
N LYS A 194 35.33 20.82 -5.02
CA LYS A 194 35.51 20.84 -6.49
C LYS A 194 36.18 22.10 -7.02
N GLU A 195 35.70 23.28 -6.60
CA GLU A 195 36.22 24.56 -7.08
C GLU A 195 37.67 24.78 -6.64
N ARG A 196 38.00 24.42 -5.39
CA ARG A 196 39.35 24.54 -4.82
C ARG A 196 40.34 23.57 -5.44
N VAL A 197 39.93 22.32 -5.66
CA VAL A 197 40.73 21.33 -6.36
C VAL A 197 40.99 21.77 -7.80
N GLN A 198 40.00 22.29 -8.51
CA GLN A 198 40.18 22.79 -9.88
C GLN A 198 41.08 24.04 -9.92
N GLU A 199 40.93 24.96 -8.96
CA GLU A 199 41.80 26.14 -8.79
C GLU A 199 43.26 25.72 -8.54
N PHE A 200 43.48 24.80 -7.60
CA PHE A 200 44.80 24.27 -7.27
C PHE A 200 45.46 23.56 -8.46
N LEU A 201 44.70 22.75 -9.21
CA LEU A 201 45.19 22.07 -10.41
C LEU A 201 45.51 23.02 -11.57
N SER A 202 44.87 24.19 -11.61
CA SER A 202 45.07 25.22 -12.64
C SER A 202 46.19 26.21 -12.31
N SER A 203 46.69 26.19 -11.07
CA SER A 203 47.83 27.02 -10.66
C SER A 203 49.12 26.59 -11.38
N THR A 204 49.93 27.57 -11.77
CA THR A 204 51.24 27.36 -12.41
C THR A 204 52.40 27.56 -11.45
N ASP A 205 52.15 27.64 -10.14
CA ASP A 205 53.20 27.85 -9.14
C ASP A 205 54.09 26.62 -8.98
N GLY A 206 55.37 26.72 -9.33
CA GLY A 206 56.32 25.60 -9.30
C GLY A 206 56.50 24.95 -7.92
N ALA A 207 56.18 25.64 -6.83
CA ALA A 207 56.31 25.10 -5.47
C ALA A 207 55.43 23.87 -5.21
N HIS A 208 54.30 23.75 -5.91
CA HIS A 208 53.31 22.69 -5.71
C HIS A 208 53.17 21.72 -6.90
N GLU A 209 54.17 21.64 -7.79
CA GLU A 209 54.08 20.77 -8.98
C GLU A 209 53.92 19.29 -8.60
N GLU A 210 54.69 18.80 -7.64
CA GLU A 210 54.60 17.41 -7.15
C GLU A 210 53.24 17.11 -6.54
N SER A 211 52.72 18.00 -5.68
CA SER A 211 51.39 17.86 -5.09
C SER A 211 50.27 17.93 -6.14
N ARG A 212 50.42 18.73 -7.20
CA ARG A 212 49.46 18.76 -8.32
C ARG A 212 49.49 17.46 -9.10
N GLU A 213 50.65 16.88 -9.36
CA GLU A 213 50.76 15.60 -10.07
C GLU A 213 50.14 14.46 -9.26
N LEU A 214 50.41 14.42 -7.96
CA LEU A 214 49.77 13.49 -7.03
C LEU A 214 48.25 13.70 -6.97
N LEU A 215 47.78 14.95 -6.94
CA LEU A 215 46.34 15.27 -6.94
C LEU A 215 45.65 14.85 -8.25
N ARG A 216 46.31 15.00 -9.41
CA ARG A 216 45.80 14.49 -10.70
C ARG A 216 45.72 12.97 -10.72
N ALA A 217 46.64 12.28 -10.06
CA ALA A 217 46.58 10.83 -9.93
C ALA A 217 45.47 10.38 -8.95
N ALA A 218 45.25 11.16 -7.89
CA ALA A 218 44.31 10.86 -6.81
C ALA A 218 42.85 11.20 -7.14
N VAL A 219 42.62 12.21 -7.99
CA VAL A 219 41.28 12.72 -8.28
C VAL A 219 40.93 12.51 -9.74
N ARG A 220 39.79 11.88 -9.99
CA ARG A 220 39.25 11.68 -11.34
C ARG A 220 37.90 12.36 -11.47
N GLU A 221 37.71 13.08 -12.56
CA GLU A 221 36.39 13.55 -12.93
C GLU A 221 35.51 12.36 -13.36
N ALA A 222 34.38 12.21 -12.69
CA ALA A 222 33.35 11.26 -13.05
C ALA A 222 32.08 12.03 -13.41
N GLU A 223 31.61 11.84 -14.64
CA GLU A 223 30.31 12.33 -15.06
C GLU A 223 29.23 11.30 -14.73
N THR A 224 28.15 11.74 -14.10
CA THR A 224 26.98 10.91 -13.82
C THR A 224 25.79 11.46 -14.59
N ALA A 225 25.11 10.60 -15.34
CA ALA A 225 23.90 10.92 -16.07
C ALA A 225 22.65 10.46 -15.30
N THR A 226 21.66 11.33 -15.17
CA THR A 226 20.39 11.07 -14.49
C THR A 226 19.22 11.38 -15.42
N LEU A 227 18.32 10.41 -15.59
CA LEU A 227 17.11 10.57 -16.40
C LEU A 227 15.91 10.92 -15.54
N THR A 228 15.11 11.90 -15.98
CA THR A 228 13.86 12.31 -15.36
C THR A 228 12.76 12.45 -16.40
N ILE A 229 11.56 11.92 -16.11
CA ILE A 229 10.39 12.09 -16.97
C ILE A 229 9.93 13.55 -16.85
N VAL A 230 9.69 14.20 -17.98
CA VAL A 230 9.21 15.58 -18.04
C VAL A 230 7.72 15.56 -18.37
N PRO A 231 6.85 16.13 -17.52
CA PRO A 231 5.44 16.25 -17.85
C PRO A 231 5.28 17.24 -19.01
N VAL A 232 4.75 16.77 -20.14
CA VAL A 232 4.46 17.63 -21.28
C VAL A 232 3.12 18.31 -21.04
N ARG A 233 3.13 19.63 -20.84
CA ARG A 233 1.88 20.41 -20.79
C ARG A 233 1.28 20.41 -22.20
N LYS A 234 0.07 19.84 -22.35
CA LYS A 234 -0.74 19.99 -23.56
C LYS A 234 -1.04 21.49 -23.73
N LYS A 235 -0.62 22.06 -24.87
CA LYS A 235 -1.04 23.39 -25.31
C LYS A 235 -2.44 23.33 -25.89
#